data_AF-A0A520CMB3-F1
#
_entry.id   AF-A0A520CMB3-F1
#
_cell.length_a   1.000
_cell.length_b   1.000
_cell.length_c   1.000
_cell.angle_alpha   90.00
_cell.angle_beta   90.00
_cell.angle_gamma   90.00
#
_symmetry.space_group_name_H-M   'P 1'
#
loop_
_entity.id
_entity.type
_entity.pdbx_description
1 polymer ?
#
loop_
_entity_poly.entity_id
_entity_poly.type
_entity_poly.pdbx_seq_one_letter_code
_entity_poly.pdbx_strand_id
1 'polypeptide(L)'
;MRKYLKYIVAVVLVLISVFMAKAQSTGAGCRIGDIVYTQHLGKGTYYGNTNDMVEVYNLNGPTLLVVNEHGYAGYECGRINVYSAGKRWDAPSHSEIPYPAVNEILATTSTVCTASPNTTTTAGGKAYVVNYAVNNPTYCNNTPPMGLPIDDYAWAFVLIVGAIGGIIISRKGILV
;
A
#
# COMPACT_ATOMS: atom_id res chain seq x y z
N MET A 1 36.38 14.45 1.69
CA MET A 1 35.10 13.70 1.72
C MET A 1 33.86 14.58 1.61
N ARG A 2 33.79 15.77 2.24
CA ARG A 2 32.60 16.67 2.17
C ARG A 2 32.13 17.07 0.76
N LYS A 3 33.02 17.11 -0.25
CA LYS A 3 32.68 17.53 -1.62
C LYS A 3 31.79 16.54 -2.39
N TYR A 4 31.82 15.24 -2.05
CA TYR A 4 31.05 14.21 -2.75
C TYR A 4 29.76 13.79 -2.03
N LEU A 5 29.61 14.20 -0.76
CA LEU A 5 28.47 13.85 0.08
C LEU A 5 27.13 14.28 -0.56
N LYS A 6 27.09 15.45 -1.21
CA LYS A 6 25.88 15.96 -1.86
C LYS A 6 25.40 15.08 -3.03
N TYR A 7 26.34 14.49 -3.79
CA TYR A 7 26.02 13.63 -4.93
C TYR A 7 25.60 12.23 -4.47
N ILE A 8 26.26 11.70 -3.44
CA ILE A 8 25.86 10.42 -2.82
C ILE A 8 24.44 10.53 -2.24
N VAL A 9 24.15 11.64 -1.54
CA VAL A 9 22.80 11.90 -1.01
C VAL A 9 21.76 12.01 -2.12
N ALA A 10 22.08 12.67 -3.24
CA ALA A 10 21.16 12.77 -4.39
C ALA A 10 20.88 11.40 -5.04
N VAL A 11 21.90 10.56 -5.23
CA VAL A 11 21.73 9.20 -5.79
C VAL A 11 20.92 8.30 -4.85
N VAL A 12 21.17 8.39 -3.55
CA VAL A 12 20.40 7.66 -2.54
C VAL A 12 18.92 8.11 -2.52
N LEU A 13 18.65 9.41 -2.62
CA LEU A 13 17.29 9.95 -2.70
C LEU A 13 16.55 9.48 -3.97
N VAL A 14 17.22 9.45 -5.12
CA VAL A 14 16.65 8.92 -6.37
C VAL A 14 16.35 7.43 -6.23
N LEU A 15 17.28 6.64 -5.68
CA LEU A 15 17.07 5.21 -5.46
C LEU A 15 15.87 4.94 -4.53
N ILE A 16 15.74 5.67 -3.42
CA ILE A 16 14.61 5.53 -2.48
C ILE A 16 13.26 5.82 -3.17
N SER A 17 13.22 6.78 -4.10
CA SER A 17 11.98 7.15 -4.81
C SER A 17 11.45 6.04 -5.75
N VAL A 18 12.35 5.21 -6.29
CA VAL A 18 12.00 4.11 -7.21
C VAL A 18 11.48 2.88 -6.45
N PHE A 19 11.90 2.69 -5.20
CA PHE A 19 11.46 1.56 -4.37
C PHE A 19 10.13 1.79 -3.64
N MET A 20 9.48 2.95 -3.79
CA MET A 20 8.09 3.15 -3.33
C MET A 20 7.05 2.49 -4.24
N ALA A 21 7.45 1.46 -4.99
CA ALA A 21 6.53 0.53 -5.62
C ALA A 21 5.55 -0.01 -4.57
N LYS A 22 4.27 -0.10 -4.93
CA LYS A 22 3.12 -0.42 -4.06
C LYS A 22 3.28 -1.78 -3.38
N ALA A 23 4.07 -1.84 -2.32
CA ALA A 23 4.24 -3.03 -1.51
C ALA A 23 2.90 -3.37 -0.87
N GLN A 24 2.65 -4.67 -0.71
CA GLN A 24 1.53 -5.16 0.08
C GLN A 24 1.59 -4.52 1.46
N SER A 25 0.53 -3.81 1.85
CA SER A 25 0.43 -3.24 3.19
C SER A 25 -0.63 -4.00 3.96
N THR A 26 -0.34 -4.22 5.24
CA THR A 26 -1.27 -4.83 6.19
C THR A 26 -1.55 -3.83 7.30
N GLY A 27 -2.71 -3.96 7.93
CA GLY A 27 -3.09 -3.05 9.00
C GLY A 27 -4.31 -3.55 9.76
N ALA A 28 -4.68 -2.79 10.78
CA ALA A 28 -5.90 -2.98 11.54
C ALA A 28 -6.78 -1.73 11.41
N GLY A 29 -8.09 -1.92 11.30
CA GLY A 29 -9.03 -0.82 11.14
C GLY A 29 -10.42 -1.16 11.65
N CYS A 30 -11.26 -0.15 11.83
CA CYS A 30 -12.66 -0.35 12.16
C CYS A 30 -13.50 -0.50 10.90
N ARG A 31 -14.10 -1.67 10.68
CA ARG A 31 -14.97 -1.91 9.52
C ARG A 31 -16.40 -1.54 9.82
N ILE A 32 -16.92 -0.49 9.19
CA ILE A 32 -18.32 -0.09 9.28
C ILE A 32 -18.93 -0.15 7.88
N GLY A 33 -19.81 -1.12 7.66
CA GLY A 33 -20.31 -1.45 6.31
C GLY A 33 -19.16 -1.86 5.38
N ASP A 34 -19.04 -1.15 4.26
CA ASP A 34 -18.01 -1.37 3.23
C ASP A 34 -16.80 -0.44 3.38
N ILE A 35 -16.65 0.25 4.50
CA ILE A 35 -15.53 1.15 4.75
C ILE A 35 -14.74 0.67 5.96
N VAL A 36 -13.41 0.66 5.83
CA VAL A 36 -12.47 0.42 6.93
C VAL A 36 -11.77 1.73 7.27
N TYR A 37 -12.02 2.26 8.47
CA TYR A 37 -11.31 3.41 9.01
C TYR A 37 -9.98 2.96 9.60
N THR A 38 -8.88 3.57 9.15
CA THR A 38 -7.52 3.06 9.43
C THR A 38 -6.75 3.87 10.47
N GLN A 39 -7.16 5.11 10.73
CA GLN A 39 -6.50 5.97 11.72
C GLN A 39 -7.10 5.78 13.10
N HIS A 40 -6.39 5.07 13.97
CA HIS A 40 -6.77 4.89 15.37
C HIS A 40 -6.56 6.18 16.18
N LEU A 41 -7.54 6.54 17.00
CA LEU A 41 -7.49 7.71 17.89
C LEU A 41 -7.29 7.33 19.37
N GLY A 42 -7.57 6.08 19.75
CA GLY A 42 -7.53 5.61 21.14
C GLY A 42 -8.84 4.93 21.54
N LYS A 43 -9.13 4.93 22.84
CA LYS A 43 -10.37 4.37 23.41
C LYS A 43 -11.30 5.48 23.89
N GLY A 44 -12.61 5.26 23.77
CA GLY A 44 -13.63 6.21 24.20
C GLY A 44 -14.90 5.52 24.68
N THR A 45 -15.73 6.26 25.42
CA THR A 45 -17.02 5.76 25.90
C THR A 45 -18.07 5.81 24.79
N TYR A 46 -18.77 4.70 24.60
CA TYR A 46 -19.87 4.63 23.63
C TYR A 46 -21.13 5.27 24.21
N TYR A 47 -21.68 6.30 23.54
CA TYR A 47 -22.79 7.12 24.04
C TYR A 47 -22.61 7.62 25.49
N GLY A 48 -21.37 7.89 25.92
CA GLY A 48 -21.08 8.36 27.28
C GLY A 48 -21.23 7.29 28.37
N ASN A 49 -21.45 6.02 28.01
CA ASN A 49 -21.47 4.92 28.97
C ASN A 49 -20.03 4.51 29.32
N THR A 50 -19.61 4.77 30.55
CA THR A 50 -18.25 4.46 31.05
C THR A 50 -17.96 2.96 31.17
N ASN A 51 -19.00 2.12 31.21
CA ASN A 51 -18.85 0.67 31.22
C ASN A 51 -18.69 0.06 29.82
N ASP A 52 -18.80 0.88 28.78
CA ASP A 52 -18.85 0.46 27.38
C ASP A 52 -17.78 1.20 26.56
N MET A 53 -16.53 0.77 26.76
CA MET A 53 -15.36 1.33 26.11
C MET A 53 -15.12 0.66 24.76
N VAL A 54 -14.94 1.46 23.71
CA VAL A 54 -14.70 0.99 22.34
C VAL A 54 -13.44 1.62 21.77
N GLU A 55 -12.81 0.94 20.81
CA GLU A 55 -11.73 1.53 20.02
C GLU A 55 -12.30 2.58 19.06
N VAL A 56 -11.73 3.78 19.06
CA VAL A 56 -12.20 4.90 18.27
C VAL A 56 -11.25 5.13 17.10
N TYR A 57 -11.80 5.18 15.90
CA TYR A 57 -11.09 5.51 14.68
C TYR A 57 -11.56 6.85 14.13
N ASN A 58 -10.67 7.60 13.48
CA ASN A 58 -10.97 8.92 12.96
C ASN A 58 -11.94 8.84 11.78
N LEU A 59 -13.15 9.37 11.95
CA LEU A 59 -14.17 9.43 10.90
C LEU A 59 -13.71 10.28 9.69
N ASN A 60 -12.88 11.30 9.93
CA ASN A 60 -12.33 12.19 8.90
C ASN A 60 -10.93 11.76 8.45
N GLY A 61 -10.47 10.60 8.90
CA GLY A 61 -9.15 10.07 8.60
C GLY A 61 -9.11 9.27 7.29
N PRO A 62 -7.95 8.68 6.97
CA PRO A 62 -7.82 7.76 5.84
C PRO A 62 -8.71 6.53 6.01
N THR A 63 -9.41 6.20 4.92
CA THR A 63 -10.32 5.06 4.81
C THR A 63 -9.97 4.16 3.64
N LEU A 64 -10.28 2.87 3.77
CA LEU A 64 -10.19 1.90 2.69
C LEU A 64 -11.59 1.36 2.37
N LEU A 65 -11.93 1.29 1.08
CA LEU A 65 -13.18 0.67 0.64
C LEU A 65 -12.99 -0.84 0.56
N VAL A 66 -13.97 -1.58 1.07
CA VAL A 66 -14.13 -3.02 0.89
C VAL A 66 -14.95 -3.25 -0.36
N VAL A 67 -14.40 -4.03 -1.28
CA VAL A 67 -15.04 -4.36 -2.54
C VAL A 67 -15.52 -5.81 -2.48
N ASN A 68 -16.84 -6.00 -2.33
CA ASN A 68 -17.42 -7.34 -2.12
C ASN A 68 -17.85 -8.04 -3.42
N GLU A 69 -18.13 -7.30 -4.50
CA GLU A 69 -18.85 -7.85 -5.68
C GLU A 69 -18.04 -7.80 -6.99
N HIS A 70 -16.78 -7.40 -6.96
CA HIS A 70 -16.01 -7.12 -8.19
C HIS A 70 -15.24 -8.34 -8.75
N GLY A 71 -15.79 -9.55 -8.60
CA GLY A 71 -15.24 -10.72 -9.28
C GLY A 71 -15.21 -10.57 -10.81
N TYR A 72 -16.17 -9.85 -11.40
CA TYR A 72 -16.21 -9.57 -12.85
C TYR A 72 -15.19 -8.51 -13.30
N ALA A 73 -15.12 -7.38 -12.58
CA ALA A 73 -14.23 -6.26 -12.92
C ALA A 73 -12.75 -6.54 -12.59
N GLY A 74 -12.49 -7.50 -11.69
CA GLY A 74 -11.16 -7.92 -11.28
C GLY A 74 -10.67 -7.20 -10.01
N TYR A 75 -9.43 -7.54 -9.63
CA TYR A 75 -8.78 -7.03 -8.44
C TYR A 75 -8.53 -5.51 -8.53
N GLU A 76 -8.90 -4.75 -7.50
CA GLU A 76 -8.66 -3.31 -7.42
C GLU A 76 -7.52 -2.96 -6.44
N CYS A 77 -6.42 -2.41 -6.96
CA CYS A 77 -5.32 -1.92 -6.13
C CYS A 77 -5.71 -0.68 -5.32
N GLY A 78 -5.26 -0.62 -4.07
CA GLY A 78 -5.58 0.44 -3.11
C GLY A 78 -6.91 0.23 -2.37
N ARG A 79 -7.59 -0.89 -2.61
CA ARG A 79 -8.83 -1.29 -1.92
C ARG A 79 -8.65 -2.64 -1.23
N ILE A 80 -9.59 -2.98 -0.34
CA ILE A 80 -9.67 -4.29 0.30
C ILE A 80 -10.63 -5.15 -0.53
N ASN A 81 -10.11 -6.17 -1.19
CA ASN A 81 -10.86 -7.04 -2.09
C ASN A 81 -11.40 -8.27 -1.32
N VAL A 82 -12.71 -8.50 -1.36
CA VAL A 82 -13.37 -9.62 -0.68
C VAL A 82 -14.43 -10.23 -1.59
N TYR A 83 -14.06 -11.21 -2.42
CA TYR A 83 -15.00 -11.85 -3.34
C TYR A 83 -14.70 -13.34 -3.52
N SER A 84 -15.76 -14.11 -3.80
CA SER A 84 -15.67 -15.55 -4.10
C SER A 84 -15.04 -15.80 -5.47
N ALA A 85 -14.55 -17.02 -5.72
CA ALA A 85 -14.07 -17.43 -7.05
C ALA A 85 -15.25 -17.51 -8.03
N GLY A 86 -14.96 -17.30 -9.31
CA GLY A 86 -16.00 -17.36 -10.34
C GLY A 86 -15.43 -17.33 -11.75
N LYS A 87 -16.27 -16.93 -12.69
CA LYS A 87 -15.92 -16.79 -14.10
C LYS A 87 -16.44 -15.47 -14.65
N ARG A 88 -15.71 -14.89 -15.59
CA ARG A 88 -16.14 -13.70 -16.33
C ARG A 88 -16.13 -13.98 -17.83
N TRP A 89 -17.11 -13.43 -18.53
CA TRP A 89 -17.14 -13.48 -19.98
C TRP A 89 -16.08 -12.54 -20.56
N ASP A 90 -15.16 -13.08 -21.35
CA ASP A 90 -14.20 -12.31 -22.13
C ASP A 90 -14.69 -12.19 -23.57
N ALA A 91 -15.09 -10.97 -23.96
CA ALA A 91 -15.61 -10.72 -25.30
C ALA A 91 -14.57 -10.97 -26.41
N PRO A 92 -13.27 -10.62 -26.25
CA PRO A 92 -12.24 -10.98 -27.23
C PRO A 92 -12.09 -12.48 -27.46
N SER A 93 -11.99 -13.29 -26.42
CA SER A 93 -11.81 -14.75 -26.55
C SER A 93 -13.12 -15.54 -26.70
N HIS A 94 -14.29 -14.88 -26.59
CA HIS A 94 -15.62 -15.50 -26.58
C HIS A 94 -15.70 -16.69 -25.62
N SER A 95 -15.06 -16.58 -24.47
CA SER A 95 -14.97 -17.67 -23.50
C SER A 95 -15.06 -17.17 -22.06
N GLU A 96 -15.42 -18.08 -21.16
CA GLU A 96 -15.43 -17.80 -19.73
C GLU A 96 -14.01 -17.94 -19.17
N ILE A 97 -13.45 -16.83 -18.69
CA ILE A 97 -12.16 -16.81 -18.00
C ILE A 97 -12.41 -16.97 -16.49
N PRO A 98 -11.83 -17.99 -15.84
CA PRO A 98 -11.95 -18.14 -14.39
C PRO A 98 -11.15 -17.05 -13.67
N TYR A 99 -11.64 -16.62 -12.52
CA TYR A 99 -10.89 -15.78 -11.59
C TYR A 99 -10.89 -16.41 -10.18
N PRO A 100 -9.77 -16.27 -9.45
CA PRO A 100 -9.66 -16.84 -8.10
C PRO A 100 -10.46 -16.03 -7.07
N ALA A 101 -10.82 -16.67 -5.96
CA ALA A 101 -11.35 -15.98 -4.78
C ALA A 101 -10.26 -15.11 -4.16
N VAL A 102 -10.65 -13.97 -3.60
CA VAL A 102 -9.75 -13.08 -2.85
C VAL A 102 -10.44 -12.68 -1.56
N ASN A 103 -9.74 -12.83 -0.43
CA ASN A 103 -10.21 -12.31 0.85
C ASN A 103 -9.06 -11.56 1.54
N GLU A 104 -9.15 -10.24 1.50
CA GLU A 104 -8.18 -9.35 2.12
C GLU A 104 -8.56 -8.91 3.54
N ILE A 105 -9.69 -9.39 4.05
CA ILE A 105 -10.01 -9.33 5.49
C ILE A 105 -9.45 -10.60 6.13
N LEU A 106 -8.29 -10.46 6.76
CA LEU A 106 -7.51 -11.57 7.31
C LEU A 106 -8.13 -12.10 8.60
N ALA A 107 -8.68 -11.22 9.43
CA ALA A 107 -9.34 -11.58 10.67
C ALA A 107 -10.31 -10.49 11.12
N THR A 108 -11.41 -10.89 11.76
CA THR A 108 -12.28 -10.00 12.53
C THR A 108 -12.07 -10.28 14.01
N THR A 109 -11.73 -9.26 14.78
CA THR A 109 -11.52 -9.39 16.22
C THR A 109 -12.83 -9.21 16.99
N SER A 110 -12.89 -9.69 18.23
CA SER A 110 -14.01 -9.40 19.14
C SER A 110 -13.98 -7.99 19.72
N THR A 111 -12.94 -7.20 19.41
CA THR A 111 -12.79 -5.82 19.86
C THR A 111 -13.78 -4.93 19.13
N VAL A 112 -14.68 -4.32 19.90
CA VAL A 112 -15.68 -3.39 19.38
C VAL A 112 -15.02 -2.05 19.08
N CYS A 113 -15.38 -1.47 17.94
CA CYS A 113 -14.90 -0.18 17.50
C CYS A 113 -16.01 0.72 16.97
N THR A 114 -15.69 1.99 16.80
CA THR A 114 -16.55 2.99 16.17
C THR A 114 -15.72 4.03 15.42
N ALA A 115 -16.35 4.78 14.53
CA ALA A 115 -15.75 5.91 13.83
C ALA A 115 -16.31 7.23 14.39
N SER A 116 -15.42 8.12 14.81
CA SER A 116 -15.78 9.42 15.39
C SER A 116 -14.70 10.46 15.08
N PRO A 117 -15.03 11.77 15.03
CA PRO A 117 -14.01 12.82 14.95
C PRO A 117 -13.10 12.92 16.19
N ASN A 118 -13.53 12.40 17.35
CA ASN A 118 -12.79 12.46 18.62
C ASN A 118 -13.17 11.31 19.57
N THR A 119 -12.44 11.20 20.69
CA THR A 119 -12.52 10.09 21.66
C THR A 119 -13.48 10.33 22.84
N THR A 120 -14.05 11.53 22.99
CA THR A 120 -14.75 11.96 24.22
C THR A 120 -16.09 11.27 24.43
N THR A 121 -16.97 11.33 23.42
CA THR A 121 -18.26 10.63 23.43
C THR A 121 -18.61 10.26 22.00
N THR A 122 -18.67 8.97 21.71
CA THR A 122 -18.91 8.50 20.34
C THR A 122 -20.38 8.11 20.17
N ALA A 123 -21.07 8.74 19.23
CA ALA A 123 -22.48 8.48 18.90
C ALA A 123 -22.65 7.78 17.53
N GLY A 124 -21.59 7.12 17.03
CA GLY A 124 -21.61 6.42 15.75
C GLY A 124 -22.13 4.98 15.84
N GLY A 125 -22.12 4.27 14.71
CA GLY A 125 -22.37 2.83 14.70
C GLY A 125 -21.24 2.06 15.39
N LYS A 126 -21.59 0.98 16.10
CA LYS A 126 -20.64 -0.02 16.59
C LYS A 126 -20.34 -1.04 15.50
N ALA A 127 -19.07 -1.39 15.40
CA ALA A 127 -18.63 -2.51 14.59
C ALA A 127 -17.43 -3.20 15.24
N TYR A 128 -16.66 -3.95 14.46
CA TYR A 128 -15.52 -4.73 14.94
C TYR A 128 -14.23 -4.31 14.25
N VAL A 129 -13.13 -4.38 15.00
CA VAL A 129 -11.80 -4.19 14.42
C VAL A 129 -11.47 -5.38 13.53
N VAL A 130 -11.03 -5.10 12.31
CA VAL A 130 -10.58 -6.08 11.33
C VAL A 130 -9.10 -5.89 11.04
N ASN A 131 -8.40 -7.00 10.85
CA ASN A 131 -7.08 -7.02 10.24
C ASN A 131 -7.24 -7.20 8.73
N TYR A 132 -6.57 -6.35 7.96
CA TYR A 132 -6.68 -6.35 6.51
C TYR A 132 -5.31 -6.38 5.84
N ALA A 133 -5.30 -6.82 4.59
CA ALA A 133 -4.23 -6.59 3.62
C ALA A 133 -4.75 -5.72 2.48
N VAL A 134 -3.87 -4.99 1.80
CA VAL A 134 -4.18 -4.33 0.52
C VAL A 134 -2.96 -4.41 -0.39
N ASN A 135 -3.18 -4.20 -1.69
CA ASN A 135 -2.14 -4.24 -2.72
C ASN A 135 -1.42 -5.59 -2.81
N ASN A 136 -2.19 -6.66 -2.93
CA ASN A 136 -1.64 -8.00 -3.15
C ASN A 136 -0.70 -7.98 -4.37
N PRO A 137 0.56 -8.41 -4.19
CA PRO A 137 1.60 -8.28 -5.20
C PRO A 137 1.30 -9.08 -6.46
N THR A 138 0.54 -10.17 -6.37
CA THR A 138 0.12 -10.99 -7.51
C THR A 138 -0.73 -10.20 -8.50
N TYR A 139 -1.49 -9.21 -8.02
CA TYR A 139 -2.41 -8.43 -8.85
C TYR A 139 -1.91 -7.00 -9.11
N CYS A 140 -1.28 -6.37 -8.11
CA CYS A 140 -0.82 -4.98 -8.21
C CYS A 140 0.58 -4.78 -8.78
N ASN A 141 1.39 -5.84 -8.87
CA ASN A 141 2.67 -5.79 -9.57
C ASN A 141 2.52 -6.08 -11.07
N ASN A 142 1.31 -5.92 -11.64
CA ASN A 142 1.05 -6.05 -13.07
C ASN A 142 1.07 -4.71 -13.81
N THR A 143 1.86 -3.74 -13.34
CA THR A 143 2.76 -3.17 -14.35
C THR A 143 3.69 -4.32 -14.68
N PRO A 144 3.84 -4.78 -15.95
CA PRO A 144 4.88 -5.78 -16.24
C PRO A 144 6.13 -5.32 -15.47
N PRO A 145 6.83 -6.20 -14.72
CA PRO A 145 8.04 -5.79 -14.02
C PRO A 145 8.76 -4.95 -15.03
N MET A 146 9.04 -3.67 -14.75
CA MET A 146 9.63 -2.80 -15.77
C MET A 146 10.79 -3.61 -16.30
N GLY A 147 10.60 -4.17 -17.50
CA GLY A 147 11.62 -4.85 -18.26
C GLY A 147 12.44 -3.73 -18.86
N LEU A 148 12.84 -2.78 -18.02
CA LEU A 148 14.03 -2.03 -18.20
C LEU A 148 15.05 -3.02 -17.65
N PRO A 149 15.63 -3.88 -18.51
CA PRO A 149 16.77 -4.63 -18.07
C PRO A 149 17.72 -3.58 -17.50
N ILE A 150 18.18 -3.78 -16.27
CA ILE A 150 19.23 -2.91 -15.71
C ILE A 150 20.41 -2.83 -16.71
N ASP A 151 20.55 -3.81 -17.59
CA ASP A 151 21.43 -3.84 -18.76
C ASP A 151 21.23 -2.66 -19.75
N ASP A 152 19.99 -2.27 -20.08
CA ASP A 152 19.70 -1.14 -20.99
C ASP A 152 20.06 0.22 -20.41
N TYR A 153 20.36 0.29 -19.11
CA TYR A 153 20.91 1.47 -18.45
C TYR A 153 22.27 1.21 -17.82
N ALA A 154 22.83 0.01 -17.96
CA ALA A 154 24.15 -0.34 -17.46
C ALA A 154 25.19 0.54 -18.15
N TRP A 155 25.01 0.85 -19.44
CA TRP A 155 25.85 1.81 -20.14
C TRP A 155 25.76 3.22 -19.52
N ALA A 156 24.59 3.65 -19.06
CA ALA A 156 24.40 4.94 -18.40
C ALA A 156 25.06 4.96 -17.01
N PHE A 157 24.94 3.87 -16.23
CA PHE A 157 25.66 3.70 -14.97
C PHE A 157 27.18 3.65 -15.17
N VAL A 158 27.67 2.93 -16.18
CA VAL A 158 29.09 2.85 -16.54
C VAL A 158 29.61 4.21 -17.00
N LEU A 159 28.84 5.00 -17.76
CA LEU A 159 29.22 6.36 -18.14
C LEU A 159 29.26 7.31 -16.95
N ILE A 160 28.29 7.23 -16.03
CA ILE A 160 28.27 8.08 -14.83
C ILE A 160 29.44 7.72 -13.91
N VAL A 161 29.67 6.43 -13.65
CA VAL A 161 30.79 5.96 -12.81
C VAL A 161 32.14 6.23 -13.49
N GLY A 162 32.23 6.02 -14.81
CA GLY A 162 33.42 6.29 -15.62
C GLY A 162 33.76 7.77 -15.70
N ALA A 163 32.77 8.65 -15.88
CA ALA A 163 32.96 10.10 -15.87
C ALA A 163 33.40 10.60 -14.48
N ILE A 164 32.78 10.10 -13.40
CA ILE A 164 33.18 10.43 -12.03
C ILE A 164 34.60 9.92 -11.75
N GLY A 165 34.93 8.70 -12.15
CA GLY A 165 36.27 8.11 -12.03
C GLY A 165 37.33 8.90 -12.80
N GLY A 166 37.08 9.23 -14.07
CA GLY A 166 37.98 10.01 -14.91
C GLY A 166 38.22 11.43 -14.37
N ILE A 167 37.19 12.08 -13.82
CA ILE A 167 37.33 13.40 -13.17
C ILE A 167 38.17 13.30 -11.88
N ILE A 168 38.04 12.22 -11.12
CA ILE A 168 38.83 11.99 -9.89
C ILE A 168 40.30 11.70 -10.24
N ILE A 169 40.57 10.90 -11.28
CA ILE A 169 41.92 10.55 -11.71
C ILE A 169 42.63 11.77 -12.32
N SER A 170 41.95 12.53 -13.18
CA SER A 170 42.51 13.75 -13.80
C SER A 170 42.82 14.85 -12.78
N ARG A 171 42.04 14.97 -11.71
CA ARG A 171 42.30 15.96 -10.64
C ARG A 171 43.39 15.56 -9.64
N LYS A 172 43.76 14.28 -9.57
CA LYS A 172 44.83 13.78 -8.69
C LYS A 172 46.18 13.59 -9.40
N GLY A 173 46.26 13.77 -10.72
CA GLY A 173 47.52 13.66 -11.47
C GLY A 173 48.13 12.26 -11.39
N ILE A 174 47.31 11.20 -11.36
CA ILE A 174 47.77 9.79 -11.21
C ILE A 174 48.01 9.11 -12.57
N LEU A 175 47.80 9.80 -13.70
CA LEU A 175 48.22 9.34 -15.02
C LEU A 175 49.46 10.14 -15.44
N VAL A 176 50.63 9.54 -15.19
CA VAL A 176 51.85 9.70 -15.99
C VAL A 176 51.81 8.65 -17.08
#